data_AF-A0A940RNA2-F1
#
_entry.id   AF-A0A940RNA2-F1
#
_cell.length_a   1.000
_cell.length_b   1.000
_cell.length_c   1.000
_cell.angle_alpha   90.00
_cell.angle_beta   90.00
_cell.angle_gamma   90.00
#
_symmetry.space_group_name_H-M   'P 1'
#
loop_
_entity.id
_entity.type
_entity.pdbx_description
1 polymer ?
#
loop_
_entity_poly.entity_id
_entity_poly.type
_entity_poly.pdbx_seq_one_letter_code
_entity_poly.pdbx_strand_id
1 'polypeptide(L)'
;GQHAVLRAIGVRAEHAQAADQHGHLRRGQGQPLRLVDHPLVDATDVDALKKKIADAGLSVAELVSTAWAAASTFRGGDKRGGANGARIALAPQKDWAVNQPAQLDKVLKALKRIQADFNIEASGGKKVSLADLVVLAGGVGVEQAAKAAGVNVSVPFSPGRSDARQDQTDVQSFAVLEPFA
;
A
#
# COMPACT_ATOMS: atom_id res chain seq x y z
N GLY A 1 -0.38 -4.26 20.47
CA GLY A 1 -1.60 -5.08 20.66
C GLY A 1 -2.37 -5.16 19.36
N GLN A 2 -2.88 -6.34 19.00
CA GLN A 2 -3.50 -6.66 17.70
C GLN A 2 -4.65 -5.70 17.28
N HIS A 3 -5.31 -5.05 18.25
CA HIS A 3 -6.29 -3.97 18.03
C HIS A 3 -5.70 -2.70 17.40
N ALA A 4 -4.43 -2.37 17.68
CA ALA A 4 -3.76 -1.22 17.08
C ALA A 4 -3.40 -1.47 15.61
N VAL A 5 -3.18 -2.73 15.21
CA VAL A 5 -2.87 -3.12 13.82
C VAL A 5 -4.13 -3.00 12.95
N LEU A 6 -5.26 -3.53 13.42
CA LEU A 6 -6.55 -3.41 12.72
C LEU A 6 -7.02 -1.95 12.62
N ARG A 7 -6.87 -1.15 13.70
CA ARG A 7 -7.14 0.30 13.63
C ARG A 7 -6.16 1.06 12.75
N ALA A 8 -4.87 0.72 12.74
CA ALA A 8 -3.92 1.45 11.91
C ALA A 8 -4.08 1.13 10.42
N ILE A 9 -4.38 -0.13 10.06
CA ILE A 9 -4.63 -0.52 8.67
C ILE A 9 -5.97 0.07 8.18
N GLY A 10 -7.04 0.00 8.98
CA GLY A 10 -8.36 0.54 8.62
C GLY A 10 -8.47 2.08 8.71
N VAL A 11 -8.05 2.68 9.83
CA VAL A 11 -8.29 4.13 10.11
C VAL A 11 -7.22 5.04 9.47
N ARG A 12 -5.99 4.55 9.20
CA ARG A 12 -5.00 5.37 8.46
C ARG A 12 -5.15 5.26 6.93
N ALA A 13 -5.83 4.21 6.44
CA ALA A 13 -6.17 4.08 5.03
C ALA A 13 -7.17 5.16 4.58
N GLU A 14 -8.15 5.51 5.42
CA GLU A 14 -9.16 6.54 5.16
C GLU A 14 -8.56 7.97 5.21
N HIS A 15 -7.68 8.26 6.17
CA HIS A 15 -7.08 9.60 6.30
C HIS A 15 -5.99 9.92 5.27
N ALA A 16 -5.44 8.92 4.57
CA ALA A 16 -4.48 9.15 3.48
C ALA A 16 -5.14 9.66 2.18
N GLN A 17 -6.47 9.80 2.15
CA GLN A 17 -7.24 10.23 0.98
C GLN A 17 -7.53 11.74 0.92
N ALA A 18 -7.17 12.52 1.95
CA ALA A 18 -7.46 13.96 1.96
C ALA A 18 -6.43 14.77 1.14
N ALA A 19 -6.45 14.60 -0.19
CA ALA A 19 -6.00 15.65 -1.10
C ALA A 19 -7.04 16.79 -1.03
N ASP A 20 -6.58 18.02 -0.80
CA ASP A 20 -7.47 19.18 -0.78
C ASP A 20 -8.16 19.37 -2.14
N GLN A 21 -9.40 19.86 -2.11
CA GLN A 21 -10.24 20.10 -3.28
C GLN A 21 -9.97 21.46 -3.96
N HIS A 22 -8.86 22.15 -3.65
CA HIS A 22 -8.72 23.59 -3.92
C HIS A 22 -7.45 24.05 -4.65
N GLY A 23 -6.60 23.15 -5.16
CA GLY A 23 -5.69 23.48 -6.26
C GLY A 23 -4.77 24.69 -6.00
N HIS A 24 -4.33 24.91 -4.76
CA HIS A 24 -3.38 25.98 -4.43
C HIS A 24 -2.06 25.43 -3.88
N LEU A 25 -0.99 25.69 -4.65
CA LEU A 25 0.38 25.28 -4.40
C LEU A 25 0.98 26.03 -3.20
N ARG A 26 1.17 25.35 -2.07
CA ARG A 26 2.08 25.81 -1.01
C ARG A 26 3.44 25.13 -1.17
N ARG A 27 4.49 25.93 -1.44
CA ARG A 27 5.89 25.48 -1.46
C ARG A 27 6.23 24.86 -0.10
N GLY A 28 6.49 23.54 -0.07
CA GLY A 28 6.88 22.82 1.14
C GLY A 28 6.25 21.43 1.33
N GLN A 29 5.33 21.00 0.45
CA GLN A 29 4.70 19.68 0.55
C GLN A 29 5.15 18.79 -0.61
N GLY A 30 5.43 17.51 -0.32
CA GLY A 30 5.95 16.54 -1.30
C GLY A 30 5.15 16.53 -2.60
N GLN A 31 5.84 16.26 -3.71
CA GLN A 31 5.27 16.39 -5.04
C GLN A 31 3.91 15.66 -5.18
N PRO A 32 2.89 16.32 -5.78
CA PRO A 32 1.54 15.76 -5.88
C PRO A 32 1.57 14.46 -6.67
N LEU A 33 0.95 13.42 -6.10
CA LEU A 33 0.72 12.17 -6.81
C LEU A 33 -0.17 12.45 -8.02
N ARG A 34 0.07 11.74 -9.12
CA ARG A 34 -0.86 11.80 -10.25
C ARG A 34 -2.21 11.25 -9.80
N LEU A 35 -3.28 11.94 -10.19
CA LEU A 35 -4.64 11.46 -10.04
C LEU A 35 -4.82 10.20 -10.89
N VAL A 36 -5.63 9.26 -10.40
CA VAL A 36 -5.99 8.06 -11.15
C VAL A 36 -6.81 8.47 -12.38
N ASP A 37 -6.37 8.04 -13.56
CA ASP A 37 -6.95 8.38 -14.87
C ASP A 37 -7.56 7.17 -15.59
N HIS A 38 -7.71 6.05 -14.89
CA HIS A 38 -8.28 4.80 -15.39
C HIS A 38 -9.45 4.33 -14.52
N PRO A 39 -10.36 3.48 -15.05
CA PRO A 39 -11.34 2.79 -14.24
C PRO A 39 -10.69 1.99 -13.10
N LEU A 40 -11.31 2.04 -11.92
CA LEU A 40 -10.85 1.29 -10.75
C LEU A 40 -11.33 -0.16 -10.79
N VAL A 41 -10.63 -1.01 -10.03
CA VAL A 41 -11.05 -2.38 -9.76
C VAL A 41 -12.38 -2.41 -9.02
N ASP A 42 -13.25 -3.34 -9.38
CA ASP A 42 -14.51 -3.61 -8.69
C ASP A 42 -14.37 -4.75 -7.66
N ALA A 43 -15.45 -5.11 -6.97
CA ALA A 43 -15.43 -6.14 -5.94
C ALA A 43 -14.99 -7.52 -6.48
N THR A 44 -15.36 -7.85 -7.73
CA THR A 44 -15.01 -9.15 -8.34
C THR A 44 -13.51 -9.20 -8.64
N ASP A 45 -12.97 -8.10 -9.17
CA ASP A 45 -11.53 -7.97 -9.39
C ASP A 45 -10.76 -8.07 -8.06
N VAL A 46 -11.26 -7.42 -7.00
CA VAL A 46 -10.65 -7.44 -5.67
C VAL A 46 -10.59 -8.86 -5.12
N ASP A 47 -11.67 -9.64 -5.22
CA ASP A 47 -11.68 -11.03 -4.76
C ASP A 47 -10.70 -11.91 -5.57
N ALA A 48 -10.62 -11.71 -6.88
CA ALA A 48 -9.66 -12.42 -7.73
C ALA A 48 -8.21 -12.05 -7.37
N LEU A 49 -7.93 -10.78 -7.11
CA LEU A 49 -6.63 -10.29 -6.67
C LEU A 49 -6.25 -10.83 -5.29
N LYS A 50 -7.18 -10.87 -4.33
CA LYS A 50 -6.97 -11.49 -3.00
C LYS A 50 -6.52 -12.95 -3.14
N LYS A 51 -7.16 -13.71 -4.04
CA LYS A 51 -6.78 -15.09 -4.34
C LYS A 51 -5.38 -15.18 -4.94
N LYS A 52 -5.06 -14.37 -5.96
CA LYS A 52 -3.71 -14.32 -6.56
C LYS A 52 -2.63 -14.01 -5.52
N ILE A 53 -2.92 -13.11 -4.56
CA ILE A 53 -2.00 -12.78 -3.46
C ILE A 53 -1.86 -13.95 -2.48
N ALA A 54 -2.95 -14.60 -2.10
CA ALA A 54 -2.93 -15.75 -1.20
C ALA A 54 -2.11 -16.92 -1.78
N ASP A 55 -2.17 -17.10 -3.10
CA ASP A 55 -1.46 -18.15 -3.83
C ASP A 55 0.01 -17.76 -4.18
N ALA A 56 0.46 -16.55 -3.84
CA ALA A 56 1.78 -16.03 -4.21
C ALA A 56 2.96 -16.63 -3.43
N GLY A 57 2.71 -17.53 -2.48
CA GLY A 57 3.76 -18.15 -1.64
C GLY A 57 4.41 -17.19 -0.64
N LEU A 58 3.72 -16.10 -0.30
CA LEU A 58 4.13 -15.15 0.73
C LEU A 58 3.51 -15.55 2.07
N SER A 59 4.29 -15.44 3.15
CA SER A 59 3.80 -15.71 4.50
C SER A 59 2.89 -14.58 5.00
N VAL A 60 2.02 -14.90 5.96
CA VAL A 60 1.20 -13.92 6.68
C VAL A 60 2.03 -12.76 7.23
N ALA A 61 3.21 -13.06 7.80
CA ALA A 61 4.11 -12.06 8.36
C ALA A 61 4.62 -11.10 7.28
N GLU A 62 5.06 -11.61 6.13
CA GLU A 62 5.55 -10.80 5.00
C GLU A 62 4.47 -9.87 4.44
N LEU A 63 3.24 -10.36 4.29
CA LEU A 63 2.10 -9.58 3.80
C LEU A 63 1.75 -8.43 4.76
N VAL A 64 1.58 -8.76 6.04
CA VAL A 64 1.18 -7.77 7.07
C VAL A 64 2.30 -6.76 7.34
N SER A 65 3.56 -7.20 7.42
CA SER A 65 4.68 -6.30 7.70
C SER A 65 4.91 -5.30 6.56
N THR A 66 4.75 -5.71 5.31
CA THR A 66 4.91 -4.82 4.15
C THR A 66 3.82 -3.76 4.10
N ALA A 67 2.56 -4.15 4.33
CA ALA A 67 1.44 -3.22 4.40
C ALA A 67 1.61 -2.22 5.57
N TRP A 68 2.05 -2.71 6.73
CA TRP A 68 2.36 -1.87 7.88
C TRP A 68 3.50 -0.89 7.60
N ALA A 69 4.61 -1.35 7.03
CA ALA A 69 5.76 -0.51 6.68
C ALA A 69 5.35 0.65 5.77
N ALA A 70 4.49 0.39 4.78
CA ALA A 70 3.95 1.44 3.91
C ALA A 70 3.05 2.44 4.68
N ALA A 71 2.06 1.94 5.42
CA ALA A 71 1.05 2.78 6.08
C ALA A 71 1.58 3.55 7.31
N SER A 72 2.54 2.99 8.03
CA SER A 72 3.03 3.52 9.31
C SER A 72 3.86 4.80 9.17
N THR A 73 4.38 5.11 7.98
CA THR A 73 5.07 6.37 7.69
C THR A 73 4.14 7.59 7.72
N PHE A 74 2.81 7.39 7.75
CA PHE A 74 1.86 8.49 7.87
C PHE A 74 1.98 9.21 9.21
N ARG A 75 2.17 10.53 9.15
CA ARG A 75 2.20 11.42 10.33
C ARG A 75 1.02 12.37 10.28
N GLY A 76 0.16 12.32 11.31
CA GLY A 76 -1.05 13.14 11.37
C GLY A 76 -0.81 14.65 11.45
N GLY A 77 0.38 15.09 11.89
CA GLY A 77 0.70 16.51 12.04
C GLY A 77 0.83 17.25 10.70
N ASP A 78 1.59 16.70 9.76
CA ASP A 78 1.82 17.30 8.43
C ASP A 78 1.15 16.53 7.28
N LYS A 79 0.41 15.46 7.59
CA LYS A 79 -0.30 14.57 6.66
C LYS A 79 0.61 13.94 5.60
N ARG A 80 1.91 13.83 5.88
CA ARG A 80 2.88 13.19 4.98
C ARG A 80 3.03 11.70 5.28
N GLY A 81 3.44 10.94 4.27
CA GLY A 81 3.64 9.49 4.34
C GLY A 81 2.36 8.69 4.09
N GLY A 82 2.37 7.42 4.48
CA GLY A 82 1.28 6.47 4.27
C GLY A 82 1.44 5.62 3.01
N ALA A 83 0.47 4.74 2.78
CA ALA A 83 0.56 3.72 1.73
C ALA A 83 0.32 4.26 0.31
N ASN A 84 -0.28 5.45 0.16
CA ASN A 84 -0.52 6.06 -1.16
C ASN A 84 0.80 6.48 -1.82
N GLY A 85 0.93 6.24 -3.13
CA GLY A 85 2.17 6.46 -3.87
C GLY A 85 3.11 5.25 -3.90
N ALA A 86 2.81 4.15 -3.21
CA ALA A 86 3.67 2.95 -3.14
C ALA A 86 5.14 3.27 -2.81
N ARG A 87 5.41 4.33 -2.03
CA ARG A 87 6.77 4.83 -1.79
C ARG A 87 7.64 3.85 -1.02
N ILE A 88 7.04 2.84 -0.39
CA ILE A 88 7.74 1.69 0.17
C ILE A 88 8.59 0.95 -0.88
N ALA A 89 8.23 1.03 -2.16
CA ALA A 89 8.98 0.45 -3.27
C ALA A 89 10.05 1.39 -3.86
N LEU A 90 10.22 2.59 -3.31
CA LEU A 90 11.09 3.65 -3.81
C LEU A 90 12.16 4.01 -2.75
N ALA A 91 13.25 4.62 -3.19
CA ALA A 91 14.23 5.18 -2.26
C ALA A 91 13.64 6.43 -1.57
N PRO A 92 13.91 6.63 -0.26
CA PRO A 92 14.80 5.82 0.58
C PRO A 92 14.11 4.63 1.28
N GLN A 93 12.78 4.56 1.29
CA GLN A 93 12.03 3.60 2.13
C GLN A 93 12.36 2.14 1.83
N LYS A 94 12.57 1.79 0.55
CA LYS A 94 12.93 0.42 0.15
C LYS A 94 14.27 -0.06 0.73
N ASP A 95 15.13 0.87 1.13
CA ASP A 95 16.50 0.62 1.59
C ASP A 95 16.64 0.76 3.11
N TRP A 96 15.58 1.17 3.84
CA TRP A 96 15.62 1.27 5.30
C TRP A 96 15.75 -0.09 5.97
N ALA A 97 16.65 -0.19 6.95
CA ALA A 97 16.91 -1.44 7.68
C ALA A 97 15.65 -1.97 8.38
N VAL A 98 14.82 -1.08 8.94
CA VAL A 98 13.56 -1.44 9.61
C VAL A 98 12.55 -2.11 8.67
N ASN A 99 12.66 -1.86 7.37
CA ASN A 99 11.79 -2.44 6.35
C ASN A 99 12.30 -3.78 5.82
N GLN A 100 13.42 -4.29 6.33
CA GLN A 100 14.02 -5.59 5.96
C GLN A 100 14.14 -5.75 4.43
N PRO A 101 15.08 -5.04 3.77
CA PRO A 101 15.08 -4.87 2.31
C PRO A 101 15.00 -6.15 1.48
N ALA A 102 15.66 -7.23 1.91
CA ALA A 102 15.60 -8.53 1.21
C ALA A 102 14.19 -9.16 1.24
N GLN A 103 13.52 -9.10 2.39
CA GLN A 103 12.14 -9.57 2.54
C GLN A 103 11.18 -8.69 1.75
N LEU A 104 11.35 -7.37 1.86
CA LEU A 104 10.52 -6.40 1.15
C LEU A 104 10.64 -6.58 -0.38
N ASP A 105 11.85 -6.76 -0.90
CA ASP A 105 12.08 -6.98 -2.34
C ASP A 105 11.36 -8.24 -2.85
N LYS A 106 11.38 -9.34 -2.08
CA LYS A 106 10.61 -10.56 -2.40
C LYS A 106 9.11 -10.27 -2.53
N VAL A 107 8.53 -9.57 -1.55
CA VAL A 107 7.10 -9.22 -1.56
C VAL A 107 6.78 -8.30 -2.73
N LEU A 108 7.55 -7.24 -2.93
CA LEU A 108 7.33 -6.27 -4.00
C LEU A 108 7.45 -6.90 -5.38
N LYS A 109 8.37 -7.85 -5.60
CA LYS A 109 8.46 -8.60 -6.87
C LYS A 109 7.20 -9.41 -7.15
N ALA A 110 6.67 -10.11 -6.15
CA ALA A 110 5.44 -10.87 -6.30
C ALA A 110 4.25 -9.95 -6.61
N LEU A 111 4.09 -8.84 -5.87
CA LEU A 111 3.00 -7.89 -6.10
C LEU A 111 3.11 -7.17 -7.44
N LYS A 112 4.33 -6.81 -7.90
CA LYS A 112 4.55 -6.22 -9.23
C LYS A 112 4.19 -7.18 -10.35
N ARG A 113 4.45 -8.48 -10.18
CA ARG A 113 4.01 -9.50 -11.15
C ARG A 113 2.50 -9.58 -11.22
N ILE A 114 1.82 -9.69 -10.08
CA ILE A 114 0.35 -9.69 -10.01
C ILE A 114 -0.24 -8.41 -10.64
N GLN A 115 0.38 -7.26 -10.38
CA GLN A 115 -0.01 -5.98 -10.97
C GLN A 115 0.09 -6.01 -12.49
N ALA A 116 1.24 -6.44 -13.02
CA ALA A 116 1.48 -6.50 -14.45
C ALA A 116 0.50 -7.44 -15.14
N ASP A 117 0.33 -8.65 -14.59
CA ASP A 117 -0.59 -9.66 -15.12
C ASP A 117 -2.02 -9.11 -15.14
N PHE A 118 -2.51 -8.54 -14.03
CA PHE A 118 -3.85 -7.94 -13.98
C PHE A 118 -4.01 -6.79 -14.98
N ASN A 119 -3.06 -5.86 -15.05
CA ASN A 119 -3.17 -4.68 -15.91
C ASN A 119 -3.10 -5.01 -17.41
N ILE A 120 -2.57 -6.19 -17.78
CA ILE A 120 -2.56 -6.71 -19.15
C ILE A 120 -3.88 -7.45 -19.45
N GLU A 121 -4.36 -8.26 -18.51
CA GLU A 121 -5.53 -9.13 -18.67
C GLU A 121 -6.86 -8.38 -18.50
N ALA A 122 -6.87 -7.29 -17.73
CA ALA A 122 -8.08 -6.59 -17.36
C ALA A 122 -8.78 -5.98 -18.58
N SER A 123 -10.06 -6.34 -18.73
CA SER A 123 -10.94 -5.75 -19.73
C SER A 123 -11.44 -4.37 -19.31
N GLY A 124 -11.81 -3.54 -20.28
CA GLY A 124 -12.39 -2.22 -20.02
C GLY A 124 -11.39 -1.16 -19.52
N GLY A 125 -10.08 -1.39 -19.69
CA GLY A 125 -9.04 -0.45 -19.29
C GLY A 125 -8.87 -0.31 -17.78
N LYS A 126 -9.50 -1.18 -16.98
CA LYS A 126 -9.30 -1.26 -15.52
C LYS A 126 -7.83 -1.53 -15.22
N LYS A 127 -7.31 -0.87 -14.18
CA LYS A 127 -5.95 -1.12 -13.68
C LYS A 127 -5.94 -1.09 -12.17
N VAL A 128 -4.93 -1.72 -11.59
CA VAL A 128 -4.61 -1.69 -10.17
C VAL A 128 -3.21 -1.11 -9.96
N SER A 129 -3.07 -0.29 -8.91
CA SER A 129 -1.79 0.26 -8.49
C SER A 129 -1.05 -0.69 -7.55
N LEU A 130 0.27 -0.58 -7.48
CA LEU A 130 1.07 -1.30 -6.50
C LEU A 130 0.71 -0.83 -5.08
N ALA A 131 0.39 0.45 -4.92
CA ALA A 131 -0.07 1.02 -3.66
C ALA A 131 -1.32 0.32 -3.13
N ASP A 132 -2.29 0.03 -4.01
CA ASP A 132 -3.50 -0.71 -3.65
C ASP A 132 -3.18 -2.18 -3.37
N LEU A 133 -2.31 -2.83 -4.16
CA LEU A 133 -1.91 -4.21 -3.91
C LEU A 133 -1.16 -4.41 -2.59
N VAL A 134 -0.34 -3.45 -2.16
CA VAL A 134 0.34 -3.50 -0.85
C VAL A 134 -0.68 -3.48 0.29
N VAL A 135 -1.70 -2.64 0.20
CA VAL A 135 -2.77 -2.60 1.23
C VAL A 135 -3.63 -3.85 1.17
N LEU A 136 -4.01 -4.29 -0.02
CA LEU A 136 -4.80 -5.50 -0.21
C LEU A 136 -4.07 -6.74 0.33
N ALA A 137 -2.76 -6.82 0.11
CA ALA A 137 -1.91 -7.87 0.65
C ALA A 137 -1.94 -7.93 2.19
N GLY A 138 -1.85 -6.78 2.86
CA GLY A 138 -2.01 -6.70 4.31
C GLY A 138 -3.36 -7.23 4.78
N GLY A 139 -4.44 -6.88 4.06
CA GLY A 139 -5.79 -7.42 4.32
C GLY A 139 -5.86 -8.94 4.19
N VAL A 140 -5.30 -9.50 3.10
CA VAL A 140 -5.21 -10.95 2.90
C VAL A 140 -4.46 -11.63 4.05
N GLY A 141 -3.33 -11.07 4.49
CA GLY A 141 -2.57 -11.62 5.62
C GLY A 141 -3.39 -11.64 6.92
N VAL A 142 -4.17 -10.60 7.19
CA VAL A 142 -5.07 -10.53 8.36
C VAL A 142 -6.19 -11.56 8.25
N GLU A 143 -6.84 -11.69 7.09
CA GLU A 143 -7.90 -12.67 6.84
C GLU A 143 -7.38 -14.11 7.01
N GLN A 144 -6.20 -14.41 6.48
CA GLN A 144 -5.52 -15.71 6.64
C GLN A 144 -5.22 -16.01 8.12
N ALA A 145 -4.68 -15.03 8.86
CA ALA A 145 -4.38 -15.19 10.27
C ALA A 145 -5.63 -15.44 11.12
N ALA A 146 -6.72 -14.70 10.86
CA ALA A 146 -7.99 -14.89 11.53
C ALA A 146 -8.59 -16.28 11.22
N LYS A 147 -8.55 -16.71 9.95
CA LYS A 147 -9.03 -18.02 9.54
C LYS A 147 -8.25 -19.15 10.22
N ALA A 148 -6.93 -19.02 10.35
CA ALA A 148 -6.09 -19.98 11.07
C ALA A 148 -6.46 -20.08 12.57
N ALA A 149 -7.02 -19.01 13.15
CA ALA A 149 -7.56 -18.98 14.51
C ALA A 149 -9.04 -19.41 14.59
N GLY A 150 -9.63 -19.91 13.50
CA GLY A 150 -11.03 -20.35 13.45
C GLY A 150 -12.05 -19.22 13.29
N VAL A 151 -11.61 -18.00 12.96
CA VAL A 151 -12.49 -16.84 12.78
C VAL A 151 -12.55 -16.44 11.31
N ASN A 152 -13.73 -16.43 10.72
CA ASN A 152 -13.93 -15.91 9.38
C ASN A 152 -14.20 -14.40 9.44
N VAL A 153 -13.29 -13.61 8.88
CA VAL A 153 -13.42 -12.16 8.76
C VAL A 153 -13.19 -11.74 7.30
N SER A 154 -13.78 -10.61 6.92
CA SER A 154 -13.48 -9.92 5.68
C SER A 154 -12.96 -8.54 6.02
N VAL A 155 -11.78 -8.19 5.52
CA VAL A 155 -11.16 -6.88 5.72
C VAL A 155 -11.66 -5.96 4.60
N PRO A 156 -12.30 -4.81 4.94
CA PRO A 156 -12.74 -3.83 3.96
C PRO A 156 -11.57 -3.30 3.14
N PHE A 157 -11.82 -3.06 1.85
CA PHE A 157 -10.83 -2.53 0.92
C PHE A 157 -11.45 -1.46 0.04
N SER A 158 -10.76 -0.34 -0.11
CA SER A 158 -11.16 0.77 -0.98
C SER A 158 -10.02 1.06 -1.98
N PRO A 159 -10.23 0.82 -3.28
CA PRO A 159 -9.24 1.12 -4.31
C PRO A 159 -9.16 2.63 -4.57
N GLY A 160 -8.12 3.05 -5.29
CA GLY A 160 -7.92 4.44 -5.71
C GLY A 160 -6.60 5.05 -5.27
N ARG A 161 -5.69 4.27 -4.68
CA ARG A 161 -4.31 4.72 -4.48
C ARG A 161 -3.60 4.73 -5.82
N SER A 162 -2.66 5.66 -6.01
CA SER A 162 -1.83 5.73 -7.21
C SER A 162 -0.36 5.42 -6.89
N ASP A 163 0.41 5.06 -7.92
CA ASP A 163 1.84 4.80 -7.79
C ASP A 163 2.64 6.06 -8.06
N ALA A 164 3.54 6.42 -7.15
CA ALA A 164 4.52 7.47 -7.36
C ALA A 164 5.67 6.95 -8.21
N ARG A 165 6.35 7.86 -8.91
CA ARG A 165 7.65 7.60 -9.52
C ARG A 165 8.78 8.10 -8.62
N GLN A 166 10.00 7.63 -8.87
CA GLN A 166 11.17 8.05 -8.09
C GLN A 166 11.45 9.56 -8.21
N ASP A 167 11.22 10.15 -9.39
CA ASP A 167 11.33 11.61 -9.62
C ASP A 167 10.28 12.43 -8.86
N GLN A 168 9.18 11.77 -8.44
CA GLN A 168 8.13 12.33 -7.59
C GLN A 168 8.36 12.11 -6.09
N THR A 169 9.54 11.62 -5.72
CA THR A 169 9.91 11.31 -4.33
C THR A 169 11.19 12.04 -3.97
N ASP A 170 11.04 13.12 -3.20
CA ASP A 170 12.17 13.85 -2.64
C ASP A 170 12.85 13.00 -1.54
N VAL A 171 13.96 12.38 -1.91
CA VAL A 171 14.68 11.44 -1.05
C VAL A 171 15.11 12.08 0.28
N GLN A 172 15.57 13.32 0.25
CA GLN A 172 16.04 14.04 1.46
C GLN A 172 14.87 14.34 2.39
N SER A 173 13.74 14.76 1.83
CA SER A 173 12.53 15.05 2.60
C SER A 173 11.85 13.79 3.15
N PHE A 174 12.14 12.61 2.61
CA PHE A 174 11.65 11.33 3.12
C PHE A 174 12.58 10.66 4.13
N ALA A 175 13.88 10.96 4.13
CA ALA A 175 14.82 10.40 5.11
C ALA A 175 14.41 10.67 6.58
N VAL A 176 13.81 11.83 6.86
CA VAL A 176 13.29 12.21 8.19
C VAL A 176 12.04 11.43 8.64
N LEU A 177 11.55 10.50 7.81
CA LEU A 177 10.41 9.64 8.10
C LEU A 177 10.84 8.23 8.56
N GLU A 178 12.13 7.92 8.59
CA GLU A 178 12.61 6.63 9.08
C GLU A 178 12.26 6.48 10.57
N PRO A 179 11.45 5.47 10.95
CA PRO A 179 11.14 5.22 12.36
C PRO A 179 12.39 4.82 13.14
N PHE A 180 12.61 5.44 14.29
CA PHE A 180 13.58 4.93 15.26
C PHE A 180 13.05 3.61 15.85
N ALA A 181 13.88 2.56 15.80
CA ALA A 181 13.58 1.23 16.34
C ALA A 181 13.55 1.21 17.87
#